data_AF-A0A6N2EAG7-F1
#
_entry.id   AF-A0A6N2EAG7-F1
#
_cell.length_a   1.000
_cell.length_b   1.000
_cell.length_c   1.000
_cell.angle_alpha   90.00
_cell.angle_beta   90.00
_cell.angle_gamma   90.00
#
_symmetry.space_group_name_H-M   'P 1'
#
loop_
_entity.id
_entity.type
_entity.pdbx_description
1 polymer ?
#
loop_
_entity_poly.entity_id
_entity_poly.type
_entity_poly.pdbx_seq_one_letter_code
_entity_poly.pdbx_strand_id
1 'polypeptide(L)' 'MGLNRTAKGIVLVPCLLLGGAFLAAAAWGGEGPVAANRTLALSLGGVLIGGGVLAQLLPEQGPEQPDSPPDET' A
#
# COMPACT_ATOMS: atom_id res chain seq x y z
N MET A 1 -13.90 -14.07 -12.05
CA MET A 1 -13.02 -13.97 -10.86
C MET A 1 -11.92 -12.92 -11.06
N GLY A 2 -12.25 -11.67 -11.42
CA GLY A 2 -11.24 -10.67 -11.86
C GLY A 2 -11.22 -9.33 -11.10
N LEU A 3 -12.36 -8.87 -10.57
CA LEU A 3 -12.48 -7.53 -9.97
C LEU A 3 -11.64 -7.36 -8.69
N ASN A 4 -11.65 -8.40 -7.86
CA ASN A 4 -10.94 -8.49 -6.57
C ASN A 4 -9.41 -8.40 -6.71
N ARG A 5 -8.87 -9.01 -7.77
CA ARG A 5 -7.43 -8.94 -8.06
C ARG A 5 -7.00 -7.54 -8.53
N THR A 6 -7.87 -6.82 -9.25
CA THR A 6 -7.63 -5.45 -9.72
C THR A 6 -7.70 -4.43 -8.58
N ALA A 7 -8.70 -4.55 -7.68
CA ALA A 7 -8.83 -3.67 -6.51
C ALA A 7 -7.60 -3.76 -5.60
N LYS A 8 -7.13 -4.99 -5.37
CA LYS A 8 -5.90 -5.29 -4.62
C LYS A 8 -4.63 -4.73 -5.31
N GLY A 9 -4.57 -4.82 -6.64
CA GLY A 9 -3.51 -4.20 -7.44
C GLY A 9 -3.49 -2.67 -7.35
N ILE A 10 -4.67 -2.03 -7.29
CA ILE A 10 -4.82 -0.57 -7.23
C ILE A 10 -4.22 0.04 -5.95
N VAL A 11 -4.26 -0.68 -4.82
CA VAL A 11 -3.65 -0.22 -3.56
C VAL A 11 -2.17 -0.64 -3.47
N LEU A 12 -1.81 -1.80 -4.02
CA LEU A 12 -0.45 -2.32 -3.99
C LEU A 12 0.53 -1.44 -4.77
N VAL A 13 0.16 -1.06 -6.00
CA VAL A 13 1.03 -0.29 -6.91
C VAL A 13 1.47 1.06 -6.30
N PRO A 14 0.57 1.92 -5.80
CA PRO A 14 0.97 3.19 -5.19
C PRO A 14 1.78 3.00 -3.90
N CYS A 15 1.47 2.00 -3.06
CA CYS A 15 2.29 1.71 -1.88
C CYS A 15 3.72 1.32 -2.23
N LEU A 16 3.89 0.49 -3.26
CA LEU A 16 5.21 0.03 -3.68
C LEU A 16 6.02 1.15 -4.35
N LEU A 17 5.37 1.97 -5.21
CA LEU A 17 5.98 3.14 -5.83
C LEU A 17 6.39 4.20 -4.80
N LEU A 18 5.50 4.53 -3.87
CA LEU A 18 5.76 5.53 -2.84
C LEU A 18 6.81 5.04 -1.83
N GLY A 19 6.73 3.77 -1.41
CA GLY A 19 7.74 3.15 -0.55
C GLY A 19 9.12 3.10 -1.21
N GLY A 20 9.18 2.76 -2.50
CA GLY A 20 10.41 2.80 -3.29
C GLY A 20 10.99 4.21 -3.42
N ALA A 21 10.15 5.23 -3.57
CA ALA A 21 10.59 6.63 -3.60
C ALA A 21 11.21 7.07 -2.26
N PHE A 22 10.61 6.71 -1.13
CA PHE A 22 11.18 6.96 0.20
C PHE A 22 12.48 6.19 0.44
N LEU A 23 12.56 4.94 -0.02
CA LEU A 23 13.77 4.13 0.11
C LEU A 23 14.91 4.67 -0.78
N ALA A 24 14.59 5.13 -2.00
CA ALA A 24 15.54 5.80 -2.89
C ALA A 24 16.01 7.15 -2.30
N ALA A 25 15.10 7.90 -1.69
CA ALA A 25 15.45 9.13 -0.96
C ALA A 25 16.35 8.85 0.25
N ALA A 26 16.23 7.70 0.91
CA ALA A 26 17.17 7.32 1.96
C ALA A 26 18.52 6.83 1.41
N ALA A 27 18.52 6.06 0.32
CA ALA A 27 19.72 5.51 -0.30
C ALA A 27 20.60 6.58 -0.97
N TRP A 28 19.99 7.53 -1.67
CA TRP A 28 20.68 8.58 -2.44
C TRP A 28 20.42 10.01 -1.95
N GLY A 29 19.63 10.21 -0.90
CA GLY A 29 19.49 11.53 -0.25
C GLY A 29 20.83 11.96 0.34
N GLY A 30 21.54 12.82 -0.39
CA GLY A 30 22.91 13.23 -0.10
C GLY A 30 23.11 13.92 1.25
N GLU A 31 24.38 14.16 1.56
CA GLU A 31 24.82 14.88 2.77
C GLU A 31 24.30 16.33 2.73
N GLY A 32 23.50 16.69 3.75
CA GLY A 32 22.77 17.95 3.84
C GLY A 32 21.61 17.86 4.84
N PRO A 33 20.71 18.85 4.94
CA PRO A 33 19.56 18.83 5.86
C PRO A 33 18.61 17.64 5.67
N VAL A 34 18.71 16.94 4.54
CA VAL A 34 17.98 15.69 4.23
C VAL A 34 18.50 14.49 5.03
N ALA A 35 19.77 14.51 5.50
CA ALA A 35 20.34 13.42 6.30
C ALA A 35 19.60 13.21 7.64
N ALA A 36 19.05 14.28 8.23
CA ALA A 36 18.23 14.20 9.44
C ALA A 36 16.94 13.40 9.21
N ASN A 37 16.43 13.37 7.98
CA ASN A 37 15.19 12.70 7.61
C ASN A 37 15.41 11.31 7.01
N ARG A 38 16.66 10.84 6.91
CA ARG A 38 17.01 9.54 6.35
C ARG A 38 16.38 8.38 7.14
N THR A 39 16.37 8.46 8.47
CA THR A 39 15.74 7.44 9.34
C THR A 39 14.22 7.40 9.12
N LEU A 40 13.58 8.56 9.01
CA LEU A 40 12.17 8.68 8.69
C LEU A 40 11.86 8.06 7.32
N ALA A 41 12.66 8.39 6.30
CA ALA A 41 12.50 7.87 4.95
C ALA A 41 12.69 6.33 4.87
N LEU A 42 13.66 5.78 5.60
CA LEU A 42 13.83 4.32 5.73
C LEU A 42 12.64 3.66 6.42
N SER A 43 12.17 4.23 7.52
CA SER A 43 11.04 3.67 8.27
C SER A 43 9.73 3.72 7.48
N LEU A 44 9.43 4.85 6.82
CA LEU A 44 8.25 4.99 5.96
C LEU A 44 8.35 4.07 4.73
N GLY A 45 9.49 4.07 4.04
CA GLY A 45 9.72 3.19 2.89
C GLY A 45 9.53 1.71 3.25
N GLY A 46 10.10 1.28 4.38
CA GLY A 46 9.95 -0.08 4.90
C GLY A 46 8.51 -0.43 5.27
N VAL A 47 7.80 0.46 5.97
CA VAL A 47 6.40 0.26 6.37
C VAL A 47 5.46 0.23 5.16
N LEU A 48 5.67 1.08 4.15
CA LEU A 48 4.83 1.07 2.94
C LEU A 48 5.05 -0.19 2.09
N ILE A 49 6.30 -0.61 1.90
CA ILE A 49 6.61 -1.85 1.18
C ILE A 49 6.07 -3.05 1.97
N GLY A 50 6.37 -3.12 3.27
CA GLY A 50 5.91 -4.18 4.15
C GLY A 50 4.38 -4.26 4.23
N GLY A 51 3.71 -3.12 4.40
CA GLY A 51 2.26 -2.99 4.45
C GLY A 51 1.58 -3.34 3.13
N GLY A 52 2.14 -2.91 1.99
CA GLY A 52 1.67 -3.32 0.67
C GLY A 52 1.78 -4.83 0.45
N VAL A 53 2.90 -5.44 0.83
CA VAL A 53 3.09 -6.90 0.76
C VAL A 53 2.17 -7.63 1.74
N LEU A 54 2.00 -7.14 2.97
CA LEU A 54 1.06 -7.69 3.95
C LEU A 54 -0.40 -7.57 3.50
N ALA A 55 -0.77 -6.52 2.77
CA ALA A 55 -2.08 -6.41 2.13
C ALA A 55 -2.30 -7.51 1.07
N GLN A 56 -1.23 -8.09 0.51
CA GLN A 56 -1.32 -9.29 -0.31
C GLN A 56 -1.70 -10.54 0.49
N LEU A 57 -1.31 -10.60 1.75
CA LEU A 57 -1.53 -11.72 2.65
C LEU A 57 -2.84 -11.61 3.45
N LEU A 58 -3.39 -10.40 3.58
CA LEU A 58 -4.68 -10.21 4.23
C LEU A 58 -5.79 -10.92 3.43
N PRO A 59 -6.66 -11.70 4.10
CA PRO A 59 -7.80 -12.34 3.46
C PRO A 59 -8.68 -11.29 2.81
N GLU A 60 -9.21 -11.63 1.64
CA GLU A 60 -10.19 -10.81 0.94
C GLU A 60 -11.34 -10.49 1.91
N GLN A 61 -11.54 -9.22 2.25
CA GLN A 61 -12.81 -8.83 2.85
C GLN A 61 -13.84 -9.01 1.73
N GLY A 62 -14.71 -10.01 1.92
CA GLY A 62 -15.70 -10.43 0.93
C GLY A 62 -16.50 -9.24 0.42
N PRO A 63 -17.04 -9.34 -0.81
CA PRO A 63 -17.77 -8.24 -1.43
C PRO A 63 -18.78 -7.71 -0.42
N GLU A 64 -18.76 -6.39 -0.22
CA GLU A 64 -19.83 -5.66 0.45
C GLU A 64 -21.11 -6.17 -0.20
N GLN A 65 -21.87 -6.97 0.57
CA GLN A 65 -23.10 -7.55 0.10
C GLN A 65 -23.95 -6.36 -0.33
N PRO A 66 -24.35 -6.27 -1.61
CA PRO A 66 -25.29 -5.24 -1.99
C PRO A 66 -26.49 -5.46 -1.08
N ASP A 67 -26.90 -4.43 -0.34
CA ASP A 67 -28.21 -4.38 0.26
C ASP A 67 -29.24 -4.59 -0.85
N SER A 68 -29.54 -5.85 -1.17
CA SER A 68 -30.63 -6.22 -2.05
C SER A 68 -31.90 -6.28 -1.22
N PRO A 69 -33.01 -5.74 -1.75
CA PRO A 69 -34.12 -5.22 -0.98
C PRO A 69 -34.92 -6.36 -0.34
N PRO A 70 -35.75 -6.09 0.68
CA PRO A 70 -36.66 -7.11 1.18
C PRO A 70 -37.55 -7.56 0.02
N ASP A 71 -37.55 -8.87 -0.24
CA ASP A 71 -38.56 -9.55 -1.06
C ASP A 71 -39.95 -9.08 -0.63
N GLU A 72 -40.68 -8.40 -1.51
CA GLU A 72 -42.14 -8.26 -1.42
C GLU A 72 -42.78 -9.05 -2.57
N THR A 73 -43.37 -10.18 -2.15
CA THR A 73 -44.48 -10.99 -2.70
C THR A 73 -44.97 -10.74 -4.13
#